data_AF-A0A9D1DWQ8-F1
#
_entry.id   AF-A0A9D1DWQ8-F1
#
_cell.length_a   1.000
_cell.length_b   1.000
_cell.length_c   1.000
_cell.angle_alpha   90.00
_cell.angle_beta   90.00
_cell.angle_gamma   90.00
#
_symmetry.space_group_name_H-M   'P 1'
#
loop_
_entity.id
_entity.type
_entity.pdbx_description
1 polymer ?
#
loop_
_entity_poly.entity_id
_entity_poly.type
_entity_poly.pdbx_seq_one_letter_code
_entity_poly.pdbx_strand_id
1 'polypeptide(L)'
;MDWTTAFGTVLTGLVVVFIALILLILLLTLFRNIFGSVGHKEGEKPAPKPVRAPAPAAPAKPAPVILSDDEGEVAAAITAALAVILAEEGAGKTYAVRSIKRVRTGRSAWGTAGLTENVRPF
;
A
#
# COMPACT_ATOMS: atom_id res chain seq x y z
N MET A 1 10.50 -47.30 2.83
CA MET A 1 10.08 -46.07 2.11
C MET A 1 11.18 -45.06 2.23
N ASP A 2 11.78 -44.65 1.12
CA ASP A 2 12.86 -43.67 1.13
C ASP A 2 12.26 -42.27 1.25
N TRP A 3 12.04 -41.83 2.49
CA TRP A 3 11.43 -40.52 2.80
C TRP A 3 12.18 -39.33 2.17
N THR A 4 13.47 -39.50 1.85
CA THR A 4 14.31 -38.49 1.22
C THR A 4 13.91 -38.19 -0.23
N THR A 5 13.57 -39.22 -1.01
CA THR A 5 13.12 -39.06 -2.40
C THR A 5 11.72 -38.49 -2.45
N ALA A 6 10.85 -38.88 -1.50
CA ALA A 6 9.52 -38.32 -1.34
C ALA A 6 9.55 -36.80 -1.03
N PHE A 7 10.46 -36.36 -0.17
CA PHE A 7 10.63 -34.93 0.09
C PHE A 7 11.17 -34.19 -1.15
N GLY A 8 12.13 -34.79 -1.86
CA GLY A 8 12.69 -34.23 -3.09
C GLY A 8 11.66 -34.02 -4.20
N THR A 9 10.75 -34.98 -4.41
CA THR A 9 9.67 -34.87 -5.42
C THR A 9 8.62 -33.83 -5.05
N VAL A 10 8.27 -33.69 -3.76
CA VAL A 10 7.37 -32.63 -3.30
C VAL A 10 8.00 -31.24 -3.50
N LEU A 11 9.27 -31.09 -3.15
CA LEU A 11 9.98 -29.81 -3.27
C LEU A 11 10.17 -29.41 -4.74
N THR A 12 10.55 -30.36 -5.61
CA THR A 12 10.64 -30.11 -7.05
C THR A 12 9.28 -29.81 -7.67
N GLY A 13 8.20 -30.50 -7.24
CA GLY A 13 6.84 -30.18 -7.65
C GLY A 13 6.43 -28.75 -7.25
N LEU A 14 6.74 -28.31 -6.03
CA LEU A 14 6.48 -26.95 -5.57
C LEU A 14 7.20 -25.90 -6.42
N VAL A 15 8.47 -26.14 -6.75
CA VAL A 15 9.27 -25.23 -7.60
C VAL A 15 8.72 -25.18 -9.02
N VAL A 16 8.38 -26.33 -9.63
CA VAL A 16 7.81 -26.39 -10.98
C VAL A 16 6.49 -25.63 -11.06
N VAL A 17 5.61 -25.76 -10.06
CA VAL A 17 4.35 -25.02 -10.00
C VAL A 17 4.60 -23.51 -9.90
N PHE A 18 5.55 -23.07 -9.07
CA PHE A 18 5.92 -21.65 -8.95
C PHE A 18 6.40 -21.07 -10.29
N ILE A 19 7.27 -21.79 -11.00
CA ILE A 19 7.77 -21.38 -12.31
C ILE A 19 6.61 -21.31 -13.32
N ALA A 20 5.73 -22.32 -13.35
CA ALA A 20 4.59 -22.35 -14.26
C ALA A 20 3.64 -21.16 -14.03
N LEU A 21 3.38 -20.78 -12.77
CA LEU A 21 2.57 -19.61 -12.43
C LEU A 21 3.21 -18.31 -12.92
N ILE A 22 4.51 -18.13 -12.67
CA ILE A 22 5.23 -16.93 -13.11
C ILE A 22 5.22 -16.81 -14.63
N LEU A 23 5.47 -17.92 -15.34
CA LEU A 23 5.50 -17.95 -16.79
C LEU A 23 4.11 -17.65 -17.37
N LEU A 24 3.04 -18.21 -16.79
CA LEU A 24 1.66 -17.87 -17.15
C LEU A 24 1.38 -16.38 -16.97
N ILE A 25 1.69 -15.82 -15.80
CA ILE A 25 1.48 -14.39 -15.52
C ILE A 25 2.27 -13.51 -16.50
N LEU A 26 3.52 -13.87 -16.80
CA LEU A 26 4.37 -13.15 -17.74
C LEU A 26 3.72 -13.06 -19.13
N LEU A 27 3.24 -14.19 -19.66
CA LEU A 27 2.53 -14.22 -20.94
C LEU A 27 1.26 -13.37 -20.88
N LEU A 28 0.47 -13.46 -19.81
CA LEU A 28 -0.73 -12.63 -19.62
C LEU A 28 -0.38 -11.14 -19.60
N THR A 29 0.72 -10.73 -18.94
CA THR A 29 1.16 -9.33 -18.93
C THR A 29 1.64 -8.86 -20.29
N LEU A 30 2.32 -9.70 -21.07
CA LEU A 30 2.74 -9.35 -22.43
C LEU A 30 1.53 -9.16 -23.34
N PHE A 31 0.56 -10.08 -23.32
CA PHE A 31 -0.69 -9.92 -24.06
C PHE A 31 -1.47 -8.69 -23.56
N ARG A 32 -1.62 -8.51 -22.25
CA ARG A 32 -2.30 -7.34 -21.66
C ARG A 32 -1.62 -6.03 -22.02
N ASN A 33 -0.29 -5.98 -22.11
CA ASN A 33 0.45 -4.79 -22.52
C ASN A 33 0.22 -4.46 -23.99
N ILE A 34 0.27 -5.46 -24.87
CA ILE A 34 0.05 -5.28 -26.31
C ILE A 34 -1.39 -4.85 -26.61
N PHE A 35 -2.39 -5.44 -25.93
CA PHE A 35 -3.81 -5.05 -26.10
C PHE A 35 -4.20 -3.78 -25.31
N GLY A 36 -3.54 -3.50 -24.19
CA GLY A 36 -3.77 -2.29 -23.38
C GLY A 36 -3.23 -1.02 -24.03
N SER A 37 -2.19 -1.14 -24.86
CA SER A 37 -1.63 -0.03 -25.63
C SER A 37 -2.58 0.55 -26.69
N VAL A 38 -3.71 -0.11 -27.01
CA VAL A 38 -4.62 0.31 -28.09
C VAL A 38 -5.88 1.03 -27.55
N GLY A 39 -6.07 1.10 -26.23
CA GLY A 39 -7.33 1.53 -25.62
C GLY A 39 -7.29 2.65 -24.57
N HIS A 40 -6.21 3.43 -24.45
CA HIS A 40 -6.17 4.53 -23.46
C HIS A 40 -6.55 5.88 -24.08
N LYS A 41 -7.85 6.13 -24.20
CA LYS A 41 -8.46 7.45 -24.01
C LYS A 41 -9.77 7.29 -23.25
N GLU A 42 -10.06 8.30 -22.44
CA GLU A 42 -11.22 8.46 -21.55
C GLU A 42 -11.10 7.68 -20.23
N GLY A 43 -11.33 8.28 -19.07
CA GLY A 43 -11.99 9.54 -18.81
C GLY A 43 -12.64 9.44 -17.44
N GLU A 44 -12.19 10.30 -16.56
CA GLU A 44 -12.76 10.67 -15.27
C GLU A 44 -14.30 10.66 -15.23
N LYS A 45 -14.90 10.01 -14.20
CA LYS A 45 -15.91 10.65 -13.33
C LYS A 45 -16.39 9.75 -12.17
N PRO A 46 -16.35 10.25 -10.92
CA PRO A 46 -17.04 9.65 -9.78
C PRO A 46 -18.46 10.24 -9.65
N ALA A 47 -19.47 9.40 -9.40
CA ALA A 47 -20.81 9.84 -8.99
C ALA A 47 -21.60 8.64 -8.38
N PRO A 48 -22.71 8.87 -7.65
CA PRO A 48 -22.82 9.51 -6.34
C PRO A 48 -23.53 8.58 -5.31
N LYS A 49 -23.34 8.84 -4.01
CA LYS A 49 -24.00 8.13 -2.89
C LYS A 49 -25.52 8.39 -2.85
N PRO A 50 -26.36 7.40 -2.50
CA PRO A 50 -27.68 7.66 -1.93
C PRO A 50 -27.59 7.88 -0.41
N VAL A 51 -28.25 8.94 0.07
CA VAL A 51 -28.49 9.28 1.50
C VAL A 51 -29.99 8.99 1.75
N ARG A 52 -30.44 8.20 2.74
CA ARG A 52 -30.75 8.52 4.17
C ARG A 52 -31.53 7.29 4.73
N ALA A 53 -31.40 6.79 5.98
CA ALA A 53 -31.94 7.30 7.26
C ALA A 53 -31.55 6.34 8.43
N PRO A 54 -31.65 6.75 9.72
CA PRO A 54 -30.63 6.45 10.76
C PRO A 54 -31.04 5.43 11.85
N ALA A 55 -30.08 4.60 12.30
CA ALA A 55 -30.07 3.91 13.62
C ALA A 55 -28.66 3.33 13.93
N PRO A 56 -28.35 2.93 15.16
CA PRO A 56 -27.46 3.57 16.14
C PRO A 56 -25.95 3.31 15.92
N ALA A 57 -25.14 4.20 16.46
CA ALA A 57 -23.68 4.21 16.37
C ALA A 57 -23.02 2.89 16.82
N ALA A 58 -22.50 2.14 15.85
CA ALA A 58 -21.50 1.09 16.08
C ALA A 58 -20.10 1.76 16.13
N PRO A 59 -19.17 1.23 16.95
CA PRO A 59 -17.84 1.81 17.11
C PRO A 59 -17.14 1.95 15.76
N ALA A 60 -16.61 3.14 15.51
CA ALA A 60 -15.90 3.47 14.28
C ALA A 60 -14.74 2.49 14.08
N LYS A 61 -14.90 1.59 13.10
CA LYS A 61 -13.82 0.81 12.51
C LYS A 61 -12.74 1.82 12.07
N PRO A 62 -11.43 1.58 12.30
CA PRO A 62 -10.38 2.48 11.86
C PRO A 62 -10.56 2.73 10.37
N ALA A 63 -10.82 3.99 10.00
CA ALA A 63 -10.92 4.37 8.60
C ALA A 63 -9.58 4.03 7.92
N PRO A 64 -9.60 3.42 6.73
CA PRO A 64 -8.38 3.24 5.97
C PRO A 64 -7.79 4.63 5.74
N VAL A 65 -6.61 4.86 6.32
CA VAL A 65 -5.78 6.01 5.94
C VAL A 65 -5.46 5.77 4.47
N ILE A 66 -6.08 6.55 3.59
CA ILE A 66 -5.70 6.57 2.17
C ILE A 66 -4.33 7.25 2.16
N LEU A 67 -3.30 6.44 2.39
CA LEU A 67 -1.93 6.77 2.06
C LEU A 67 -1.85 6.75 0.54
N SER A 68 -1.20 7.76 -0.03
CA SER A 68 -0.79 7.77 -1.44
C SER A 68 -0.19 6.40 -1.78
N ASP A 69 -0.48 5.82 -2.96
CA ASP A 69 -0.09 4.43 -3.31
C ASP A 69 1.42 4.17 -3.03
N ASP A 70 2.25 5.19 -3.29
CA ASP A 70 3.70 5.19 -3.00
C ASP A 70 4.05 5.19 -1.49
N GLU A 71 3.30 5.92 -0.66
CA GLU A 71 3.52 6.01 0.79
C GLU A 71 2.97 4.77 1.52
N GLY A 72 1.96 4.13 0.94
CA GLY A 72 1.35 2.90 1.45
C GLY A 72 2.28 1.70 1.37
N GLU A 73 2.96 1.51 0.22
CA GLU A 73 3.94 0.43 0.04
C GLU A 73 5.14 0.60 0.98
N VAL A 74 5.68 1.83 1.08
CA VAL A 74 6.80 2.12 1.98
C VAL A 74 6.41 1.92 3.44
N ALA A 75 5.22 2.36 3.85
CA ALA A 75 4.72 2.12 5.20
C ALA A 75 4.48 0.62 5.48
N ALA A 76 3.99 -0.13 4.49
CA ALA A 76 3.80 -1.59 4.60
C ALA A 76 5.14 -2.33 4.72
N ALA A 77 6.15 -1.97 3.93
CA ALA A 77 7.48 -2.54 4.00
C ALA A 77 8.16 -2.26 5.36
N ILE A 78 8.05 -1.02 5.86
CA ILE A 78 8.60 -0.64 7.18
C ILE A 78 7.88 -1.40 8.30
N THR A 79 6.54 -1.50 8.27
CA THR A 79 5.77 -2.22 9.29
C THR A 79 6.06 -3.72 9.28
N ALA A 80 6.22 -4.34 8.10
CA ALA A 80 6.63 -5.73 7.99
C ALA A 80 8.05 -5.96 8.54
N ALA A 81 9.01 -5.10 8.20
CA ALA A 81 10.37 -5.19 8.74
C ALA A 81 10.40 -5.04 10.26
N LEU A 82 9.64 -4.08 10.80
CA LEU A 82 9.50 -3.91 12.25
C LEU A 82 8.84 -5.12 12.90
N ALA A 83 7.80 -5.70 12.29
CA ALA A 83 7.14 -6.89 12.83
C ALA A 83 8.10 -8.09 12.94
N VAL A 84 9.01 -8.26 11.96
CA VAL A 84 10.05 -9.31 12.00
C VAL A 84 11.05 -9.04 13.12
N ILE A 85 11.57 -7.81 13.23
CA ILE A 85 12.54 -7.43 14.27
C ILE A 85 11.94 -7.58 15.68
N LEU A 86 10.69 -7.15 15.85
CA LEU A 86 9.96 -7.26 17.11
C LEU A 86 9.63 -8.72 17.48
N ALA A 87 9.46 -9.59 16.50
CA ALA A 87 9.25 -11.02 16.71
C ALA A 87 10.54 -11.73 17.17
N GLU A 88 11.71 -11.30 16.70
CA GLU A 88 13.01 -11.86 17.12
C GLU A 88 13.50 -11.35 18.49
N GLU A 89 13.32 -10.06 18.81
CA GLU A 89 13.82 -9.47 20.06
C GLU A 89 12.98 -9.80 21.32
N GLY A 90 11.90 -10.57 21.17
CA GLY A 90 11.03 -11.01 22.25
C GLY A 90 9.95 -9.99 22.61
N ALA A 91 8.70 -10.47 22.66
CA ALA A 91 7.53 -9.71 23.06
C ALA A 91 7.66 -9.18 24.50
N GLY A 92 8.09 -7.91 24.66
CA GLY A 92 8.19 -7.32 25.99
C GLY A 92 8.95 -5.99 26.09
N LYS A 93 9.70 -5.58 25.06
CA LYS A 93 10.35 -4.27 25.03
C LYS A 93 9.39 -3.19 24.54
N THR A 94 9.03 -2.24 25.39
CA THR A 94 8.28 -1.04 25.00
C THR A 94 9.18 -0.06 24.26
N TYR A 95 8.92 0.14 22.97
CA TYR A 95 9.61 1.15 22.17
C TYR A 95 8.92 2.50 22.34
N ALA A 96 9.66 3.47 22.90
CA ALA A 96 9.20 4.85 23.03
C ALA A 96 9.77 5.70 21.89
N VAL A 97 8.90 6.42 21.19
CA VAL A 97 9.34 7.40 20.18
C VAL A 97 9.98 8.58 20.90
N ARG A 98 11.30 8.77 20.73
CA ARG A 98 12.05 9.83 21.42
C ARG A 98 11.73 11.24 20.87
N SER A 99 11.54 11.36 19.56
CA SER A 99 11.21 12.64 18.92
C SER A 99 10.71 12.43 17.49
N ILE A 100 9.71 13.20 17.08
CA ILE A 100 9.25 13.27 15.68
C ILE A 100 9.62 14.64 15.13
N LYS A 101 10.58 14.68 14.20
CA LYS A 101 10.93 15.91 13.48
C LYS A 101 10.32 15.84 12.09
N ARG A 102 9.31 16.67 11.82
CA ARG A 102 8.79 16.81 10.46
C ARG A 102 9.89 17.42 9.58
N VAL A 103 10.14 16.80 8.44
CA VAL A 103 10.94 17.43 7.38
C VAL A 103 10.18 18.69 6.98
N ARG A 104 10.83 19.86 7.07
CA ARG A 104 10.25 21.11 6.60
C ARG A 104 10.20 21.03 5.07
N THR A 105 9.14 20.45 4.53
CA THR A 105 8.67 20.80 3.19
C THR A 105 8.40 22.30 3.21
N GLY A 106 8.78 23.02 2.15
CA GLY A 106 8.61 24.48 2.05
C GLY A 106 7.20 24.94 2.43
N ARG A 107 7.04 26.25 2.68
CA ARG A 107 5.75 26.84 3.07
C ARG A 107 4.64 26.36 2.11
N SER A 108 3.57 25.80 2.65
CA SER A 108 2.48 25.24 1.82
C SER A 108 1.88 26.32 0.91
N ALA A 109 1.32 25.91 -0.23
CA ALA A 109 0.67 26.83 -1.17
C ALA A 109 -0.41 27.70 -0.50
N TRP A 110 -1.07 27.15 0.53
CA TRP A 110 -2.06 27.87 1.34
C TRP A 110 -1.40 28.89 2.28
N GLY A 111 -0.25 28.55 2.88
CA GLY A 111 0.51 29.46 3.73
C GLY A 111 1.19 30.59 2.95
N THR A 112 1.55 30.38 1.68
CA THR A 112 2.03 31.45 0.79
C THR A 112 0.88 32.35 0.34
N ALA A 113 -0.27 31.78 -0.04
CA ALA A 113 -1.44 32.53 -0.49
C ALA A 113 -2.03 33.42 0.62
N GLY A 114 -2.13 32.91 1.85
CA GLY A 114 -2.61 33.70 2.98
C GLY A 114 -1.70 34.89 3.29
N LEU A 115 -0.38 34.74 3.13
CA LEU A 115 0.54 35.86 3.31
C LEU A 115 0.39 36.90 2.21
N THR A 116 0.29 36.47 0.95
CA THR A 116 0.15 37.41 -0.19
C THR A 116 -1.13 38.23 -0.11
N GLU A 117 -2.24 37.64 0.34
CA GLU A 117 -3.51 38.37 0.51
C GLU A 117 -3.49 39.29 1.74
N ASN A 118 -2.82 38.89 2.83
CA ASN A 118 -2.77 39.68 4.06
C ASN A 118 -1.76 40.85 3.99
N VAL A 119 -0.83 40.83 3.01
CA VAL A 119 0.15 41.91 2.78
C VAL A 119 -0.13 42.72 1.52
N ARG A 120 -1.28 42.49 0.87
CA ARG A 120 -1.66 43.28 -0.30
C ARG A 120 -2.15 44.65 0.16
N PRO A 121 -1.58 45.77 -0.33
CA PRO A 121 -2.06 47.10 0.00
C PRO A 121 -3.48 47.31 -0.55
N PHE A 122 -4.29 48.08 0.19
CA PHE A 122 -5.65 48.47 -0.18
C PHE A 122 -5.68 49.54 -1.27
#